data_AF-A0A6B2CBJ0-F1
#
_entry.id   AF-A0A6B2CBJ0-F1
#
_cell.length_a   1.000
_cell.length_b   1.000
_cell.length_c   1.000
_cell.angle_alpha   90.00
_cell.angle_beta   90.00
_cell.angle_gamma   90.00
#
_symmetry.space_group_name_H-M   'P 1'
#
loop_
_entity.id
_entity.type
_entity.pdbx_description
1 polymer ?
#
loop_
_entity_poly.entity_id
_entity_poly.type
_entity_poly.pdbx_seq_one_letter_code
_entity_poly.pdbx_strand_id
1 'polypeptide(L)'
;MSMIRYILIRIMYAIPTLIGAMIVMFILIRMLPGDPARLIAGPEALEQDVERIREQLGLNKPLYIQFIDYMSSILRGDFGVSLKYGTPVIKEIMARLPYTIVLAIAAEAIAVSIS
;
A
#
# COMPACT_ATOMS: atom_id res chain seq x y z
N MET A 1 -26.82 5.38 20.06
CA MET A 1 -25.36 5.10 20.23
C MET A 1 -24.67 6.40 20.59
N SER A 2 -23.72 6.41 21.53
CA SER A 2 -22.86 7.60 21.71
C SER A 2 -21.97 7.80 20.48
N MET A 3 -21.66 9.05 20.13
CA MET A 3 -20.85 9.36 18.94
C MET A 3 -19.49 8.65 18.95
N ILE A 4 -18.88 8.55 20.13
CA ILE A 4 -17.62 7.85 20.37
C ILE A 4 -17.75 6.36 19.99
N ARG A 5 -18.83 5.69 20.40
CA ARG A 5 -19.06 4.29 20.05
C ARG A 5 -19.22 4.11 18.54
N TYR A 6 -19.88 5.04 17.86
CA TYR A 6 -20.01 5.01 16.40
C TYR A 6 -18.65 5.14 15.68
N ILE A 7 -17.82 6.12 16.07
CA ILE A 7 -16.46 6.27 15.52
C ILE A 7 -15.65 4.98 15.71
N LEU A 8 -15.64 4.44 16.93
CA LEU A 8 -14.85 3.24 17.25
C LEU A 8 -15.27 2.05 16.39
N ILE A 9 -16.57 1.86 16.18
CA ILE A 9 -17.11 0.80 15.32
C ILE A 9 -16.68 1.02 13.86
N ARG A 10 -16.72 2.26 13.35
CA ARG A 10 -16.23 2.59 12.00
C ARG A 10 -14.74 2.30 11.83
N ILE A 11 -13.91 2.70 12.78
CA ILE A 11 -12.46 2.41 12.76
C ILE A 11 -12.23 0.89 12.79
N MET A 12 -12.97 0.18 13.64
CA MET A 12 -12.89 -1.28 13.72
C MET A 12 -13.25 -1.95 12.39
N TYR A 13 -14.24 -1.44 11.65
CA TYR A 13 -14.56 -1.93 10.30
C TYR A 13 -13.53 -1.52 9.24
N ALA A 14 -12.86 -0.38 9.39
CA ALA A 14 -11.84 0.05 8.45
C ALA A 14 -10.61 -0.88 8.45
N ILE A 15 -10.26 -1.45 9.62
CA ILE A 15 -9.10 -2.36 9.76
C ILE A 15 -9.19 -3.58 8.82
N PRO A 16 -10.24 -4.43 8.85
CA PRO A 16 -10.33 -5.58 7.95
C PRO A 16 -10.43 -5.16 6.48
N THR A 17 -11.06 -4.02 6.18
CA THR A 17 -11.10 -3.48 4.81
C THR A 17 -9.69 -3.13 4.30
N LEU A 18 -8.88 -2.45 5.11
CA LEU A 18 -7.50 -2.11 4.76
C LEU A 18 -6.65 -3.37 4.60
N ILE A 19 -6.75 -4.33 5.53
CA ILE A 19 -6.04 -5.60 5.43
C ILE A 19 -6.42 -6.34 4.14
N GLY A 20 -7.72 -6.41 3.82
CA GLY A 20 -8.21 -6.99 2.57
C GLY A 20 -7.62 -6.31 1.34
N ALA A 21 -7.65 -4.98 1.30
CA ALA A 21 -7.04 -4.20 0.20
C ALA A 21 -5.54 -4.45 0.07
N MET A 22 -4.82 -4.55 1.19
CA MET A 22 -3.38 -4.84 1.21
C MET A 22 -3.06 -6.25 0.71
N ILE A 23 -3.85 -7.25 1.10
CA ILE A 23 -3.72 -8.63 0.58
C ILE A 23 -3.94 -8.64 -0.92
N VAL A 24 -5.00 -8.00 -1.40
CA VAL A 24 -5.31 -7.91 -2.83
C VAL A 24 -4.16 -7.23 -3.58
N MET A 25 -3.67 -6.08 -3.11
CA MET A 25 -2.54 -5.39 -3.74
C MET A 25 -1.26 -6.24 -3.74
N PHE A 26 -0.97 -6.92 -2.64
CA PHE A 26 0.21 -7.80 -2.53
C PHE A 26 0.16 -8.95 -3.53
N ILE A 27 -1.02 -9.55 -3.72
CA ILE A 27 -1.22 -10.60 -4.72
C ILE A 27 -1.11 -10.02 -6.13
N LEU A 28 -1.80 -8.91 -6.42
CA LEU A 28 -1.82 -8.28 -7.74
C LEU A 28 -0.41 -7.93 -8.22
N ILE A 29 0.43 -7.33 -7.38
CA ILE A 29 1.81 -6.97 -7.74
C ILE A 29 2.64 -8.20 -8.11
N ARG A 30 2.40 -9.36 -7.47
CA ARG A 30 3.12 -10.61 -7.74
C ARG A 30 2.57 -11.38 -8.94
N MET A 31 1.33 -11.08 -9.33
CA MET A 31 0.73 -11.61 -10.55
C MET A 31 1.15 -10.84 -11.79
N LEU A 32 1.68 -9.61 -11.63
CA LEU A 32 2.21 -8.85 -12.76
C LEU A 32 3.36 -9.63 -13.41
N PRO A 33 3.35 -9.76 -14.75
CA PRO A 33 4.46 -10.37 -15.45
C PRO A 33 5.71 -9.50 -15.32
N GLY A 34 6.83 -10.13 -14.96
CA GLY A 34 8.12 -9.45 -14.76
C GLY A 34 8.66 -9.66 -13.35
N ASP A 35 9.97 -9.59 -13.21
CA ASP A 35 10.65 -9.68 -11.91
C ASP A 35 10.70 -8.29 -11.24
N PRO A 36 10.10 -8.11 -10.05
CA PRO A 36 10.15 -6.83 -9.34
C PRO A 36 11.59 -6.37 -9.06
N ALA A 37 12.54 -7.28 -8.83
CA ALA A 37 13.93 -6.92 -8.64
C ALA A 37 14.52 -6.31 -9.92
N ARG A 38 14.24 -6.90 -11.09
CA ARG A 38 14.64 -6.37 -12.40
C ARG A 38 14.00 -5.04 -12.72
N LEU A 39 12.72 -4.85 -12.38
CA LEU A 39 12.01 -3.59 -12.58
C LEU A 39 12.64 -2.45 -11.77
N ILE A 40 13.11 -2.75 -10.56
CA ILE A 40 13.78 -1.78 -9.68
C ILE A 40 15.23 -1.53 -10.13
N ALA A 41 15.95 -2.58 -10.49
CA ALA A 41 17.33 -2.50 -10.94
C ALA A 41 17.46 -1.72 -12.26
N GLY A 42 16.42 -1.80 -13.10
CA GLY A 42 16.40 -1.23 -14.43
C GLY A 42 16.73 -2.27 -15.51
N PRO A 43 16.34 -2.01 -16.77
CA PRO A 43 16.46 -2.98 -17.86
C PRO A 43 17.91 -3.31 -18.24
N GLU A 44 18.85 -2.41 -17.98
CA GLU A 44 20.28 -2.58 -18.30
C GLU A 44 21.11 -3.11 -17.11
N ALA A 45 20.49 -3.36 -15.96
CA ALA A 45 21.20 -3.85 -14.78
C ALA A 45 21.73 -5.26 -14.99
N LEU A 46 22.98 -5.50 -14.58
CA LEU A 46 23.60 -6.82 -14.60
C LEU A 46 22.80 -7.78 -13.72
N GLU A 47 22.77 -9.07 -14.09
CA GLU A 47 22.08 -10.12 -13.30
C GLU A 47 22.54 -10.13 -11.83
N GLN A 48 23.82 -9.84 -11.58
CA GLN A 48 24.38 -9.77 -10.22
C GLN A 48 23.77 -8.63 -9.39
N ASP A 49 23.43 -7.50 -10.01
CA ASP A 49 22.78 -6.38 -9.33
C ASP A 49 21.31 -6.69 -9.04
N VAL A 50 20.64 -7.38 -9.97
CA VAL A 50 19.26 -7.83 -9.82
C VAL A 50 19.13 -8.83 -8.69
N GLU A 51 20.02 -9.83 -8.62
CA GLU A 51 19.99 -10.82 -7.55
C GLU A 51 20.24 -10.18 -6.17
N ARG A 52 21.16 -9.20 -6.11
CA ARG A 52 21.42 -8.44 -4.90
C ARG A 52 20.19 -7.65 -4.43
N ILE A 53 19.49 -6.99 -5.36
CA ILE A 53 18.24 -6.29 -5.06
C ILE A 53 17.15 -7.29 -4.62
N ARG A 54 17.07 -8.46 -5.26
CA ARG A 54 16.12 -9.52 -4.91
C ARG A 54 16.32 -9.99 -3.46
N GLU A 55 17.57 -10.21 -3.06
CA GLU A 55 17.92 -10.56 -1.68
C GLU A 55 17.61 -9.43 -0.70
N GLN A 56 17.98 -8.18 -1.02
CA GLN A 56 17.72 -7.01 -0.18
C GLN A 56 16.23 -6.78 0.08
N LEU A 57 15.39 -7.02 -0.93
CA LEU A 57 13.94 -6.90 -0.83
C LEU A 57 13.27 -8.15 -0.26
N GLY A 58 14.03 -9.22 0.04
CA GLY A 58 13.50 -10.48 0.54
C GLY A 58 12.61 -11.21 -0.46
N LEU A 59 12.73 -10.91 -1.75
CA LEU A 59 11.90 -11.48 -2.81
C LEU A 59 12.18 -12.98 -3.04
N ASN A 60 13.33 -13.47 -2.54
CA ASN A 60 13.71 -14.88 -2.51
C ASN A 60 13.04 -15.70 -1.39
N LYS A 61 12.36 -15.06 -0.42
CA LYS A 61 11.70 -15.76 0.68
C LYS A 61 10.36 -16.38 0.24
N PRO A 62 9.82 -17.37 0.95
CA PRO A 62 8.45 -17.83 0.73
C PRO A 62 7.41 -16.70 0.82
N LEU A 63 6.36 -16.76 0.00
CA LEU A 63 5.36 -15.67 -0.14
C LEU A 63 4.74 -15.22 1.18
N TYR A 64 4.46 -16.16 2.08
CA TYR A 64 3.86 -15.85 3.38
C TYR A 64 4.83 -15.03 4.26
N ILE A 65 6.14 -15.29 4.19
CA ILE A 65 7.15 -14.51 4.92
C ILE A 65 7.22 -13.10 4.33
N GLN A 66 7.22 -12.99 3.00
CA GLN A 66 7.22 -11.69 2.35
C GLN A 66 5.99 -10.85 2.71
N PHE A 67 4.82 -11.48 2.87
CA PHE A 67 3.60 -10.80 3.32
C PHE A 67 3.69 -10.34 4.77
N ILE A 68 4.24 -11.19 5.65
CA ILE A 68 4.45 -10.85 7.06
C ILE A 68 5.44 -9.69 7.20
N ASP A 69 6.56 -9.72 6.48
CA ASP A 69 7.56 -8.65 6.47
C ASP A 69 6.94 -7.33 5.96
N TYR A 70 6.16 -7.38 4.88
CA TYR A 70 5.43 -6.24 4.33
C TYR A 70 4.44 -5.64 5.35
N MET A 71 3.62 -6.48 5.99
CA MET A 71 2.65 -6.03 6.97
C MET A 71 3.33 -5.45 8.22
N SER A 72 4.38 -6.11 8.72
CA SER A 72 5.17 -5.65 9.87
C SER A 72 5.79 -4.28 9.63
N SER A 73 6.33 -4.05 8.43
CA SER A 73 6.90 -2.76 8.03
C SER A 73 5.84 -1.65 8.07
N ILE A 74 4.67 -1.90 7.48
CA ILE A 74 3.57 -0.92 7.45
C ILE A 74 3.05 -0.61 8.86
N LEU A 75 2.91 -1.62 9.72
CA LEU A 75 2.50 -1.42 11.11
C LEU A 75 3.51 -0.60 11.92
N ARG A 76 4.79 -0.60 11.52
CA ARG A 76 5.84 0.26 12.08
C ARG A 76 5.91 1.65 11.43
N GLY A 77 5.04 1.93 10.47
CA GLY A 77 5.01 3.18 9.71
C GLY A 77 6.00 3.24 8.55
N ASP A 78 6.62 2.11 8.19
CA ASP A 78 7.47 2.01 7.02
C ASP A 78 6.66 1.49 5.82
N PHE A 79 6.34 2.42 4.91
CA PHE A 79 5.60 2.15 3.67
C PHE A 79 6.53 1.89 2.48
N GLY A 80 7.86 1.96 2.68
CA GLY A 80 8.85 1.82 1.62
C GLY A 80 8.86 2.96 0.61
N VAL A 81 9.43 2.65 -0.56
CA VAL A 81 9.64 3.58 -1.68
C VAL A 81 8.78 3.17 -2.87
N SER A 82 8.20 4.16 -3.55
CA SER A 82 7.41 3.95 -4.76
C SER A 82 8.29 3.42 -5.88
N LEU A 83 7.93 2.25 -6.43
CA LEU A 83 8.60 1.67 -7.61
C LEU A 83 8.49 2.56 -8.85
N LYS A 84 7.46 3.41 -8.91
CA LYS A 84 7.19 4.29 -10.05
C LYS A 84 7.95 5.60 -9.98
N TYR A 85 8.00 6.21 -8.80
CA TYR A 85 8.51 7.58 -8.63
C TYR A 85 9.85 7.65 -7.87
N GLY A 86 10.30 6.56 -7.26
CA GLY A 86 11.51 6.54 -6.45
C GLY A 86 11.41 7.36 -5.14
N THR A 87 10.21 7.80 -4.77
CA THR A 87 9.95 8.62 -3.57
C THR A 87 9.30 7.79 -2.46
N PRO A 88 9.46 8.16 -1.17
CA PRO A 88 8.77 7.49 -0.07
C PRO A 88 7.26 7.46 -0.29
N VAL A 89 6.65 6.28 -0.15
CA VAL A 89 5.21 6.07 -0.42
C VAL A 89 4.34 6.98 0.45
N ILE A 90 4.75 7.28 1.68
CA ILE A 90 4.01 8.19 2.56
C ILE A 90 3.88 9.60 1.98
N LYS A 91 4.90 10.11 1.27
CA LYS A 91 4.84 11.43 0.62
C LYS A 91 3.81 11.41 -0.50
N GLU A 92 3.79 10.33 -1.27
CA GLU A 92 2.82 10.10 -2.34
C GLU A 92 1.38 10.02 -1.83
N ILE A 93 1.15 9.38 -0.68
CA ILE A 93 -0.16 9.33 -0.01
C ILE A 93 -0.57 10.72 0.44
N MET A 94 0.31 11.42 1.17
CA MET A 94 0.03 12.74 1.74
C MET A 94 -0.20 13.80 0.66
N ALA A 95 0.44 13.69 -0.49
CA ALA A 95 0.21 14.59 -1.62
C ALA A 95 -1.21 14.44 -2.23
N ARG A 96 -1.80 13.25 -2.14
CA ARG A 96 -3.13 12.95 -2.72
C ARG A 96 -4.26 13.08 -1.71
N LEU A 97 -3.98 12.87 -0.43
CA LEU A 97 -4.96 12.85 0.66
C LEU A 97 -5.88 14.08 0.70
N PRO A 98 -5.40 15.34 0.53
CA PRO A 98 -6.28 16.51 0.55
C PRO A 98 -7.36 16.46 -0.53
N TYR A 99 -7.02 16.02 -1.74
CA TYR A 99 -7.98 15.91 -2.84
C TYR A 99 -9.02 14.82 -2.57
N THR A 100 -8.61 13.69 -2.01
CA THR A 100 -9.54 12.63 -1.59
C THR A 100 -10.50 13.12 -0.51
N ILE A 101 -10.02 13.90 0.46
CA ILE A 101 -10.86 14.49 1.51
C ILE A 101 -11.87 15.47 0.91
N VAL A 102 -11.43 16.37 0.03
CA VAL A 102 -12.32 17.33 -0.65
C VAL A 102 -13.40 16.58 -1.44
N LEU A 103 -13.00 15.55 -2.19
CA LEU A 103 -13.94 14.73 -2.96
C LEU A 103 -14.95 14.00 -2.06
N ALA A 104 -14.47 13.40 -0.96
CA ALA A 104 -15.34 12.69 -0.03
C ALA A 104 -16.35 13.62 0.65
N ILE A 105 -15.91 14.81 1.08
CA ILE A 105 -16.78 15.82 1.68
C ILE A 105 -17.81 16.33 0.66
N ALA A 106 -17.39 16.62 -0.57
CA ALA A 106 -18.31 17.07 -1.61
C ALA A 106 -19.36 16.00 -1.95
N ALA A 107 -18.94 14.74 -2.07
CA ALA A 107 -19.84 13.62 -2.31
C ALA A 107 -20.85 13.46 -1.17
N GLU A 108 -20.39 13.52 0.09
CA GLU A 108 -21.26 13.43 1.27
C GLU A 108 -22.24 14.60 1.33
N ALA A 109 -21.79 15.83 1.03
CA ALA A 109 -22.65 17.00 1.00
C ALA A 109 -23.77 16.87 -0.04
N ILE A 110 -23.45 16.36 -1.24
CA ILE A 110 -24.45 16.07 -2.27
C ILE A 110 -25.41 14.98 -1.78
N ALA A 111 -24.89 13.87 -1.26
CA ALA A 111 -25.70 12.75 -0.78
C ALA A 111 -26.71 13.19 0.28
N VAL A 112 -26.28 14.02 1.25
CA VAL A 112 -27.17 14.59 2.29
C VAL A 112 -28.17 15.57 1.70
N SER A 113 -27.81 16.35 0.67
CA SER A 113 -28.70 17.35 0.07
C SER A 113 -29.85 16.74 -0.75
N ILE A 114 -29.67 15.51 -1.26
CA ILE A 114 -30.65 14.81 -2.09
C ILE A 114 -31.39 13.67 -1.36
N SER A 115 -30.98 13.34 -0.13
CA SER A 115 -31.64 12.35 0.74
C SER A 115 -32.75 12.99 1.56
#